data_AF-A0A962EFR0-F1
#
_entry.id   AF-A0A962EFR0-F1
#
_cell.length_a   1.000
_cell.length_b   1.000
_cell.length_c   1.000
_cell.angle_alpha   90.00
_cell.angle_beta   90.00
_cell.angle_gamma   90.00
#
_symmetry.space_group_name_H-M   'P 1'
#
loop_
_entity.id
_entity.type
_entity.pdbx_description
1 polymer ?
#
loop_
_entity_poly.entity_id
_entity_poly.type
_entity_poly.pdbx_seq_one_letter_code
_entity_poly.pdbx_strand_id
1 'polypeptide(L)'
;AGRVQSPALRMIVEREEEIERFIAREYWSIDADCFAGQGFAAKLTTLGGQRLDQFDLNDEAKATAARERVLAGARAHKNSDSGALKVADIQRKDRQRRAAPPFITSTLQQEAARKLGFGTQRTMRIAQGLYEGVDVGEGGQIGLITYMRTDSVSLSNDALAELRQVIVREFGEDKLPPAPQFYKSKSKNAQEAHEAIRPSSALRTPASIAKYLTPDQLKLYELIWKRTVACQMRPALLNTVSVDLEAGKGDLLRASGTTVVEPGFLAVYEE
;
A
#
# COMPACT_ATOMS: atom_id res chain seq x y z
N ALA A 1 15.58 28.11 21.01
CA ALA A 1 14.58 27.48 20.11
C ALA A 1 15.28 27.00 18.85
N GLY A 2 15.13 25.72 18.48
CA GLY A 2 15.83 25.13 17.33
C GLY A 2 15.03 25.26 16.03
N ARG A 3 15.65 25.77 14.95
CA ARG A 3 15.00 26.02 13.64
C ARG A 3 14.24 24.81 13.08
N VAL A 4 14.66 23.58 13.40
CA VAL A 4 14.02 22.34 12.94
C VAL A 4 13.15 21.69 14.03
N GLN A 5 13.60 21.74 15.29
CA GLN A 5 12.88 21.13 16.41
C GLN A 5 11.57 21.85 16.72
N SER A 6 11.55 23.19 16.65
CA SER A 6 10.36 23.98 16.96
C SER A 6 9.21 23.75 15.95
N PRO A 7 9.42 23.72 14.62
CA PRO A 7 8.38 23.31 13.67
C PRO A 7 7.88 21.88 13.89
N ALA A 8 8.77 20.93 14.19
CA ALA A 8 8.37 19.53 14.42
C ALA A 8 7.48 19.40 15.67
N LEU A 9 7.84 20.07 16.77
CA LEU A 9 7.02 20.13 17.97
C LEU A 9 5.66 20.79 17.69
N ARG A 10 5.67 21.91 16.95
CA ARG A 10 4.46 22.61 16.53
C ARG A 10 3.49 21.71 15.76
N MET A 11 3.97 20.88 14.84
CA MET A 11 3.10 19.94 14.10
C MET A 11 2.39 18.93 15.03
N ILE A 12 3.03 18.51 16.11
CA ILE A 12 2.42 17.61 17.10
C ILE A 12 1.36 18.36 17.91
N VAL A 13 1.68 19.57 18.37
CA VAL A 13 0.74 20.42 19.12
C VAL A 13 -0.49 20.78 18.27
N GLU A 14 -0.30 21.21 17.02
CA GLU A 14 -1.40 21.53 16.11
C GLU A 14 -2.31 20.32 15.86
N ARG A 15 -1.74 19.10 15.73
CA ARG A 15 -2.54 17.88 15.64
C ARG A 15 -3.33 17.59 16.92
N GLU A 16 -2.75 17.82 18.09
CA GLU A 16 -3.47 17.64 19.36
C GLU A 16 -4.61 18.65 19.48
N GLU A 17 -4.37 19.92 19.16
CA GLU A 17 -5.41 20.96 19.13
C GLU A 17 -6.52 20.66 18.10
N GLU A 18 -6.21 20.01 16.98
CA GLU A 18 -7.21 19.50 16.02
C GLU A 18 -8.07 18.41 16.65
N ILE A 19 -7.46 17.49 17.41
CA ILE A 19 -8.17 16.40 18.11
C ILE A 19 -9.05 16.96 19.22
N GLU A 20 -8.56 17.89 20.03
CA GLU A 20 -9.32 18.52 21.12
C GLU A 20 -10.51 19.33 20.61
N ARG A 21 -10.38 19.97 19.44
CA ARG A 21 -11.47 20.73 18.79
C ARG A 21 -12.41 19.85 17.96
N PHE A 22 -12.14 18.55 17.84
CA PHE A 22 -12.97 17.66 17.04
C PHE A 22 -14.31 17.41 17.72
N ILE A 23 -15.39 17.90 17.11
CA ILE A 23 -16.76 17.61 17.54
C ILE A 23 -17.28 16.43 16.72
N ALA A 24 -17.38 15.27 17.38
CA ALA A 24 -17.92 14.06 16.76
C ALA A 24 -19.37 14.29 16.30
N ARG A 25 -19.69 13.79 15.10
CA ARG A 25 -21.04 13.84 14.52
C ARG A 25 -21.51 12.42 14.28
N GLU A 26 -22.71 12.13 14.76
CA GLU A 26 -23.38 10.87 14.48
C GLU A 26 -23.68 10.72 12.98
N TYR A 27 -23.42 9.52 12.48
CA TYR A 27 -23.86 9.08 11.15
C TYR A 27 -23.96 7.56 11.11
N TRP A 28 -24.79 7.07 10.21
CA TRP A 28 -25.10 5.66 10.05
C TRP A 28 -24.80 5.21 8.63
N SER A 29 -24.34 3.98 8.47
CA SER A 29 -24.37 3.27 7.19
C SER A 29 -25.38 2.14 7.25
N ILE A 30 -25.99 1.85 6.09
CA ILE A 30 -26.80 0.66 5.91
C ILE A 30 -26.01 -0.30 5.04
N ASP A 31 -25.68 -1.45 5.60
CA ASP A 31 -24.97 -2.53 4.93
C ASP A 31 -25.89 -3.75 4.86
N ALA A 32 -25.84 -4.47 3.75
CA ALA A 32 -26.62 -5.67 3.50
C ALA A 32 -25.69 -6.87 3.30
N ASP A 33 -25.93 -7.92 4.08
CA ASP A 33 -25.31 -9.23 3.87
C ASP A 33 -26.01 -9.92 2.69
N CYS A 34 -25.29 -10.04 1.59
CA CYS A 34 -25.76 -10.60 0.34
C CYS A 34 -25.18 -12.00 0.12
N PHE A 35 -25.88 -12.83 -0.65
CA PHE A 35 -25.41 -14.17 -1.00
C PHE A 35 -25.67 -14.47 -2.47
N ALA A 36 -24.62 -14.86 -3.19
CA ALA A 36 -24.68 -15.36 -4.56
C ALA A 36 -23.62 -16.45 -4.75
N GLY A 37 -23.88 -17.65 -4.23
CA GLY A 37 -22.89 -18.74 -4.16
C GLY A 37 -21.83 -18.53 -3.08
N GLN A 38 -21.40 -17.29 -2.85
CA GLN A 38 -20.57 -16.83 -1.74
C GLN A 38 -21.21 -15.60 -1.08
N GLY A 39 -21.00 -15.44 0.23
CA GLY A 39 -21.43 -14.27 0.98
C GLY A 39 -20.58 -13.04 0.67
N PHE A 40 -21.21 -11.87 0.56
CA PHE A 40 -20.54 -10.58 0.39
C PHE A 40 -21.40 -9.44 0.96
N ALA A 41 -20.76 -8.34 1.35
CA ALA A 41 -21.47 -7.16 1.86
C ALA A 41 -21.72 -6.14 0.73
N ALA A 42 -22.87 -5.47 0.79
CA ALA A 42 -23.19 -4.34 -0.08
C ALA A 42 -23.65 -3.14 0.77
N LYS A 43 -23.13 -1.95 0.47
CA LYS A 43 -23.44 -0.73 1.22
C LYS A 43 -24.47 0.11 0.47
N LEU A 44 -25.48 0.64 1.15
CA LEU A 44 -26.42 1.60 0.58
C LEU A 44 -25.69 2.87 0.12
N THR A 45 -25.90 3.25 -1.14
CA THR A 45 -25.29 4.43 -1.77
C THR A 45 -26.31 5.42 -2.31
N THR A 46 -27.52 4.97 -2.62
CA THR A 46 -28.61 5.80 -3.14
C THR A 46 -29.90 5.39 -2.45
N LEU A 47 -30.68 6.36 -1.97
CA LEU A 47 -31.98 6.16 -1.33
C LEU A 47 -32.99 7.10 -1.98
N GLY A 48 -34.10 6.57 -2.50
CA GLY A 48 -35.16 7.35 -3.14
C GLY A 48 -34.70 8.13 -4.38
N GLY A 49 -33.66 7.66 -5.08
CA GLY A 49 -33.05 8.33 -6.23
C GLY A 49 -32.02 9.41 -5.85
N GLN A 50 -31.77 9.64 -4.57
CA GLN A 50 -30.74 10.57 -4.09
C GLN A 50 -29.51 9.80 -3.62
N ARG A 51 -28.33 10.21 -4.09
CA ARG A 51 -27.06 9.65 -3.62
C ARG A 51 -26.83 10.11 -2.18
N LEU A 52 -26.50 9.17 -1.31
CA LEU A 52 -26.19 9.45 0.09
C LEU A 52 -24.77 9.97 0.24
N ASP A 53 -24.62 11.08 0.94
CA ASP A 53 -23.40 11.59 1.52
C ASP A 53 -23.24 11.12 2.98
N GLN A 54 -22.05 11.35 3.56
CA GLN A 54 -21.65 10.80 4.86
C GLN A 54 -22.63 11.09 6.00
N PHE A 55 -23.31 12.24 5.99
CA PHE A 55 -24.16 12.71 7.09
C PHE A 55 -25.65 12.77 6.75
N ASP A 56 -26.10 12.10 5.68
CA ASP A 56 -27.51 12.10 5.32
C ASP A 56 -28.35 11.22 6.27
N LEU A 57 -27.74 10.15 6.78
CA LEU A 57 -28.29 9.29 7.83
C LEU A 57 -27.63 9.65 9.17
N ASN A 58 -27.97 10.80 9.73
CA ASN A 58 -27.32 11.35 10.93
C ASN A 58 -28.04 11.08 12.26
N ASP A 59 -29.06 10.22 12.27
CA ASP A 59 -29.78 9.79 13.46
C ASP A 59 -30.38 8.39 13.27
N GLU A 60 -30.70 7.71 14.38
CA GLU A 60 -31.28 6.37 14.39
C GLU A 60 -32.61 6.28 13.63
N ALA A 61 -33.45 7.33 13.70
CA ALA A 61 -34.76 7.32 13.06
C ALA A 61 -34.64 7.29 11.52
N LYS A 62 -33.75 8.12 10.96
CA LYS A 62 -33.43 8.12 9.52
C LYS A 62 -32.78 6.83 9.09
N ALA A 63 -31.83 6.30 9.86
CA ALA A 63 -31.18 5.03 9.57
C ALA A 63 -32.19 3.87 9.56
N THR A 64 -33.07 3.82 10.56
CA THR A 64 -34.13 2.81 10.66
C THR A 64 -35.12 2.94 9.49
N ALA A 65 -35.56 4.15 9.15
CA ALA A 65 -36.43 4.38 8.02
C ALA A 65 -35.80 3.95 6.68
N ALA A 66 -34.50 4.26 6.48
CA ALA A 66 -33.75 3.84 5.30
C ALA A 66 -33.64 2.31 5.23
N ARG A 67 -33.32 1.65 6.34
CA ARG A 67 -33.26 0.19 6.45
C ARG A 67 -34.60 -0.46 6.09
N GLU A 68 -35.70 -0.03 6.71
CA GLU A 68 -37.02 -0.60 6.47
C GLU A 68 -37.46 -0.40 5.02
N ARG A 69 -37.18 0.77 4.43
CA ARG A 69 -37.43 1.03 3.01
C ARG A 69 -36.68 0.05 2.10
N VAL A 70 -35.39 -0.13 2.32
CA VAL A 70 -34.53 -1.05 1.55
C VAL A 70 -35.01 -2.49 1.71
N LEU A 71 -35.36 -2.93 2.92
CA LEU A 71 -35.91 -4.26 3.18
C LEU A 71 -37.24 -4.48 2.47
N ALA A 72 -38.14 -3.49 2.50
CA ALA A 72 -39.42 -3.57 1.81
C ALA A 72 -39.24 -3.71 0.29
N GLY A 73 -38.36 -2.93 -0.31
CA GLY A 73 -38.07 -3.04 -1.74
C GLY A 73 -37.37 -4.34 -2.13
N ALA A 74 -36.46 -4.85 -1.29
CA ALA A 74 -35.86 -6.18 -1.49
C ALA A 74 -36.91 -7.31 -1.42
N ARG A 75 -37.84 -7.26 -0.46
CA ARG A 75 -38.95 -8.23 -0.35
C ARG A 75 -39.93 -8.15 -1.51
N ALA A 76 -40.11 -6.98 -2.13
CA ALA A 76 -40.96 -6.82 -3.30
C ALA A 76 -40.40 -7.53 -4.56
N HIS A 77 -39.07 -7.69 -4.67
CA HIS A 77 -38.44 -8.39 -5.80
C HIS A 77 -38.63 -9.91 -5.75
N LYS A 78 -38.77 -10.49 -4.56
CA LYS A 78 -39.02 -11.92 -4.37
C LYS A 78 -39.77 -12.11 -3.07
N ASN A 79 -40.96 -12.74 -3.14
CA ASN A 79 -41.80 -13.08 -1.99
C ASN A 79 -41.12 -14.10 -1.06
N SER A 80 -40.09 -13.68 -0.35
CA SER A 80 -39.34 -14.44 0.65
C SER A 80 -38.95 -13.52 1.81
N ASP A 81 -38.87 -14.07 3.02
CA ASP A 81 -38.57 -13.30 4.24
C ASP A 81 -37.24 -12.53 4.18
N SER A 82 -36.26 -13.08 3.45
CA SER A 82 -34.94 -12.49 3.22
C SER A 82 -34.87 -11.48 2.05
N GLY A 83 -35.92 -11.37 1.23
CA GLY A 83 -35.94 -10.56 0.00
C GLY A 83 -34.89 -10.95 -1.06
N ALA A 84 -34.83 -10.18 -2.14
CA ALA A 84 -33.81 -10.29 -3.19
C ALA A 84 -33.38 -8.90 -3.66
N LEU A 85 -32.11 -8.76 -4.02
CA LEU A 85 -31.58 -7.58 -4.68
C LEU A 85 -31.40 -7.86 -6.17
N LYS A 86 -31.79 -6.90 -7.02
CA LYS A 86 -31.64 -7.03 -8.47
C LYS A 86 -30.34 -6.39 -8.92
N VAL A 87 -29.55 -7.09 -9.71
CA VAL A 87 -28.36 -6.47 -10.33
C VAL A 87 -28.80 -5.39 -11.31
N ALA A 88 -28.38 -4.15 -11.05
CA ALA A 88 -28.66 -2.98 -11.89
C ALA A 88 -27.50 -2.68 -12.84
N ASP A 89 -26.26 -2.73 -12.34
CA ASP A 89 -25.05 -2.49 -13.13
C ASP A 89 -23.89 -3.35 -12.63
N ILE A 90 -23.01 -3.76 -13.53
CA ILE A 90 -21.75 -4.43 -13.21
C ILE A 90 -20.63 -3.71 -13.97
N GLN A 91 -19.72 -3.10 -13.22
CA GLN A 91 -18.53 -2.47 -13.77
C GLN A 91 -17.30 -3.31 -13.46
N ARG A 92 -16.53 -3.64 -14.50
CA ARG A 92 -15.26 -4.34 -14.40
C ARG A 92 -14.16 -3.45 -14.94
N LYS A 93 -13.10 -3.27 -14.16
CA LYS A 93 -11.95 -2.45 -14.55
C LYS A 93 -10.66 -3.16 -14.18
N ASP A 94 -9.78 -3.29 -15.17
CA ASP A 94 -8.42 -3.72 -14.93
C ASP A 94 -7.59 -2.50 -14.51
N ARG A 95 -6.91 -2.62 -13.37
CA ARG A 95 -6.07 -1.59 -12.79
C ARG A 95 -4.67 -2.13 -12.61
N GLN A 96 -3.71 -1.48 -13.23
CA GLN A 96 -2.30 -1.72 -12.94
C GLN A 96 -1.90 -0.99 -11.65
N ARG A 97 -1.36 -1.75 -10.69
CA ARG A 97 -0.68 -1.20 -9.52
C ARG A 97 0.82 -1.28 -9.78
N ARG A 98 1.49 -0.14 -9.75
CA ARG A 98 2.96 -0.07 -9.85
C ARG A 98 3.59 -0.24 -8.48
N ALA A 99 4.77 -0.85 -8.45
CA ALA A 99 5.60 -0.89 -7.26
C ALA A 99 5.99 0.52 -6.82
N ALA A 100 6.18 0.69 -5.52
CA ALA A 100 6.76 1.91 -4.96
C ALA A 100 8.21 2.11 -5.44
N PRO A 101 8.72 3.35 -5.43
CA PRO A 101 10.12 3.62 -5.75
C PRO A 101 11.08 2.91 -4.78
N PRO A 102 12.37 2.77 -5.17
CA PRO A 102 13.41 2.35 -4.23
C PRO A 102 13.51 3.36 -3.07
N PHE A 103 14.10 2.92 -1.96
CA PHE A 103 14.08 3.70 -0.73
C PHE A 103 14.90 4.98 -0.84
N ILE A 104 14.35 6.06 -0.32
CA ILE A 104 15.09 7.20 0.24
C ILE A 104 15.09 7.12 1.77
N THR A 105 15.85 8.01 2.42
CA THR A 105 15.98 8.05 3.89
C THR A 105 14.62 8.05 4.60
N SER A 106 13.70 8.92 4.18
CA SER A 106 12.39 9.08 4.84
C SER A 106 11.51 7.85 4.65
N THR A 107 11.44 7.30 3.44
CA THR A 107 10.63 6.10 3.15
C THR A 107 11.18 4.85 3.81
N LEU A 108 12.51 4.72 3.96
CA LEU A 108 13.13 3.61 4.68
C LEU A 108 12.75 3.66 6.17
N GLN A 109 12.83 4.85 6.78
CA GLN A 109 12.45 5.05 8.18
C GLN A 109 10.97 4.75 8.42
N GLN A 110 10.07 5.19 7.53
CA GLN A 110 8.63 4.93 7.63
C GLN A 110 8.32 3.44 7.54
N GLU A 111 8.87 2.75 6.53
CA GLU A 111 8.61 1.32 6.34
C GLU A 111 9.29 0.45 7.40
N ALA A 112 10.48 0.81 7.88
CA ALA A 112 11.12 0.10 8.99
C ALA A 112 10.33 0.25 10.30
N ALA A 113 9.73 1.43 10.55
CA ALA A 113 8.84 1.61 11.71
C ALA A 113 7.57 0.76 11.57
N ARG A 114 6.91 0.79 10.40
CA ARG A 114 5.65 0.07 10.14
C ARG A 114 5.82 -1.45 10.12
N LYS A 115 6.88 -1.97 9.49
CA LYS A 115 7.06 -3.42 9.25
C LYS A 115 7.96 -4.10 10.26
N LEU A 116 8.94 -3.39 10.82
CA LEU A 116 9.96 -3.97 11.70
C LEU A 116 9.87 -3.45 13.14
N GLY A 117 9.05 -2.42 13.41
CA GLY A 117 8.99 -1.76 14.71
C GLY A 117 10.26 -0.96 15.05
N PHE A 118 11.07 -0.59 14.04
CA PHE A 118 12.31 0.13 14.26
C PHE A 118 12.08 1.64 14.27
N GLY A 119 12.35 2.29 15.41
CA GLY A 119 12.41 3.74 15.48
C GLY A 119 13.49 4.33 14.55
N THR A 120 13.38 5.61 14.21
CA THR A 120 14.27 6.29 13.25
C THR A 120 15.75 6.13 13.59
N GLN A 121 16.13 6.35 14.85
CA GLN A 121 17.52 6.21 15.31
C GLN A 121 18.06 4.78 15.17
N ARG A 122 17.24 3.77 15.50
CA ARG A 122 17.63 2.35 15.36
C ARG A 122 17.82 1.99 13.89
N THR A 123 16.88 2.39 13.04
CA THR A 123 16.95 2.18 11.58
C THR A 123 18.23 2.78 11.00
N MET A 124 18.54 4.03 11.34
CA MET A 124 19.73 4.70 10.81
C MET A 124 21.04 4.10 11.33
N ARG A 125 21.09 3.64 12.59
CA ARG A 125 22.27 2.94 13.15
C ARG A 125 22.54 1.62 12.42
N ILE A 126 21.50 0.83 12.17
CA ILE A 126 21.63 -0.45 11.45
C ILE A 126 22.04 -0.18 9.99
N ALA A 127 21.42 0.79 9.33
CA ALA A 127 21.77 1.17 7.96
C ALA A 127 23.21 1.68 7.85
N GLN A 128 23.70 2.46 8.82
CA GLN A 128 25.10 2.88 8.88
C GLN A 128 26.04 1.66 8.89
N GLY A 129 25.80 0.67 9.75
CA GLY A 129 26.62 -0.55 9.79
C GLY A 129 26.56 -1.36 8.50
N LEU A 130 25.38 -1.44 7.86
CA LEU A 130 25.26 -2.09 6.54
C LEU A 130 26.02 -1.32 5.43
N TYR A 131 26.13 0.01 5.53
CA TYR A 131 26.86 0.85 4.58
C TYR A 131 28.38 0.79 4.79
N GLU A 132 28.84 0.91 6.03
CA GLU A 132 30.27 0.85 6.39
C GLU A 132 30.85 -0.53 6.12
N GLY A 133 30.04 -1.57 6.35
CA GLY A 133 30.29 -2.92 5.89
C GLY A 133 30.23 -3.97 6.98
N VAL A 134 30.07 -5.20 6.52
CA VAL A 134 30.12 -6.41 7.36
C VAL A 134 31.08 -7.40 6.73
N ASP A 135 31.74 -8.21 7.56
CA ASP A 135 32.57 -9.30 7.08
C ASP A 135 31.67 -10.43 6.55
N VAL A 136 31.72 -10.65 5.24
CA VAL A 136 30.95 -11.69 4.53
C VAL A 136 31.80 -12.89 4.13
N GLY A 137 33.00 -13.04 4.70
CA GLY A 137 33.91 -14.14 4.41
C GLY A 137 34.63 -14.02 3.06
N GLU A 138 34.61 -12.84 2.43
CA GLU A 138 35.28 -12.52 1.16
C GLU A 138 36.63 -11.81 1.38
N GLY A 139 37.23 -11.92 2.58
CA GLY A 139 38.54 -11.34 2.89
C GLY A 139 38.54 -9.87 3.29
N GLY A 140 37.40 -9.36 3.78
CA GLY A 140 37.27 -7.98 4.28
C GLY A 140 35.83 -7.58 4.59
N GLN A 141 35.66 -6.37 5.14
CA GLN A 141 34.34 -5.77 5.30
C GLN A 141 33.86 -5.21 3.97
N ILE A 142 32.61 -5.47 3.63
CA ILE A 142 31.97 -4.98 2.40
C ILE A 142 30.69 -4.24 2.76
N GLY A 143 30.54 -3.03 2.23
CA GLY A 143 29.29 -2.28 2.28
C GLY A 143 28.18 -3.03 1.53
N LEU A 144 27.11 -3.40 2.24
CA LEU A 144 25.98 -4.14 1.71
C LEU A 144 24.91 -3.26 1.08
N ILE A 145 24.84 -1.99 1.46
CA ILE A 145 23.89 -1.03 0.89
C ILE A 145 24.60 0.24 0.44
N THR A 146 23.96 1.00 -0.44
CA THR A 146 24.37 2.37 -0.79
C THR A 146 24.14 3.35 0.35
N TYR A 147 24.62 4.59 0.20
CA TYR A 147 24.55 5.61 1.24
C TYR A 147 23.10 5.89 1.68
N MET A 148 22.82 5.67 2.97
CA MET A 148 21.47 5.69 3.55
C MET A 148 20.90 7.08 3.84
N ARG A 149 21.66 8.16 3.57
CA ARG A 149 21.20 9.56 3.70
C ARG A 149 21.07 10.18 2.31
N THR A 150 20.00 9.81 1.62
CA THR A 150 19.67 10.22 0.25
C THR A 150 18.21 10.65 0.17
N ASP A 151 17.92 11.57 -0.75
CA ASP A 151 16.57 11.95 -1.21
C ASP A 151 16.33 11.56 -2.69
N SER A 152 17.27 10.81 -3.27
CA SER A 152 17.23 10.31 -4.65
C SER A 152 16.59 8.93 -4.73
N VAL A 153 15.67 8.75 -5.69
CA VAL A 153 15.11 7.42 -6.03
C VAL A 153 15.80 6.80 -7.24
N SER A 154 16.90 7.38 -7.70
CA SER A 154 17.63 6.93 -8.90
C SER A 154 18.42 5.65 -8.64
N LEU A 155 18.48 4.78 -9.63
CA LEU A 155 19.34 3.59 -9.66
C LEU A 155 20.32 3.77 -10.82
N SER A 156 21.60 3.44 -10.62
CA SER A 156 22.58 3.45 -11.72
C SER A 156 22.28 2.38 -12.77
N ASN A 157 22.82 2.58 -13.98
CA ASN A 157 22.66 1.62 -15.08
C ASN A 157 23.20 0.23 -14.73
N ASP A 158 24.30 0.15 -13.97
CA ASP A 158 24.87 -1.12 -13.51
C ASP A 158 23.91 -1.84 -12.55
N ALA A 159 23.32 -1.11 -11.60
CA ALA A 159 22.32 -1.66 -10.69
C ALA A 159 21.07 -2.13 -11.44
N LEU A 160 20.60 -1.36 -12.44
CA LEU A 160 19.47 -1.75 -13.29
C LEU A 160 19.78 -3.03 -14.06
N ALA A 161 20.97 -3.15 -14.65
CA ALA A 161 21.37 -4.35 -15.38
C ALA A 161 21.42 -5.58 -14.45
N GLU A 162 22.01 -5.45 -13.26
CA GLU A 162 22.10 -6.53 -12.27
C GLU A 162 20.72 -6.94 -11.73
N LEU A 163 19.85 -5.97 -11.40
CA LEU A 163 18.48 -6.26 -10.95
C LEU A 163 17.68 -7.02 -12.00
N ARG A 164 17.85 -6.70 -13.29
CA ARG A 164 17.18 -7.44 -14.36
C ARG A 164 17.63 -8.90 -14.41
N GLN A 165 18.92 -9.17 -14.22
CA GLN A 165 19.45 -10.55 -14.15
C GLN A 165 18.92 -11.29 -12.92
N VAL A 166 18.92 -10.64 -11.75
CA VAL A 166 18.38 -11.22 -10.50
C VAL A 166 16.90 -11.52 -10.64
N ILE A 167 16.10 -10.65 -11.26
CA ILE A 167 14.67 -10.89 -11.44
C ILE A 167 14.42 -12.14 -12.28
N VAL A 168 15.13 -12.29 -13.41
CA VAL A 168 15.01 -13.47 -14.27
C VAL A 168 15.43 -14.73 -13.51
N ARG A 169 16.55 -14.69 -12.79
CA ARG A 169 17.09 -15.85 -12.07
C ARG A 169 16.20 -16.29 -10.91
N GLU A 170 15.74 -15.36 -10.08
CA GLU A 170 15.04 -15.67 -8.83
C GLU A 170 13.51 -15.82 -9.03
N PHE A 171 12.93 -15.12 -10.02
CA PHE A 171 11.47 -15.02 -10.16
C PHE A 171 10.94 -15.41 -11.56
N GLY A 172 11.81 -15.59 -12.55
CA GLY A 172 11.43 -15.92 -13.92
C GLY A 172 11.29 -14.70 -14.84
N GLU A 173 11.43 -14.95 -16.14
CA GLU A 173 11.40 -13.91 -17.19
C GLU A 173 10.03 -13.21 -17.30
N ASP A 174 8.94 -13.91 -16.97
CA ASP A 174 7.58 -13.37 -16.97
C ASP A 174 7.38 -12.27 -15.91
N LYS A 175 8.26 -12.18 -14.91
CA LYS A 175 8.24 -11.12 -13.89
C LYS A 175 9.04 -9.88 -14.25
N LEU A 176 9.84 -9.95 -15.32
CA LEU A 176 10.66 -8.84 -15.78
C LEU A 176 9.86 -7.92 -16.73
N PRO A 177 9.83 -6.60 -16.51
CA PRO A 177 9.27 -5.66 -17.47
C PRO A 177 10.18 -5.49 -18.70
N PRO A 178 9.60 -5.21 -19.88
CA PRO A 178 10.36 -5.13 -21.13
C PRO A 178 11.48 -4.08 -21.07
N ALA A 179 11.24 -2.95 -20.38
CA ALA A 179 12.22 -1.89 -20.16
C ALA A 179 12.45 -1.63 -18.66
N PRO A 180 13.59 -1.06 -18.25
CA PRO A 180 13.82 -0.60 -16.89
C PRO A 180 12.77 0.41 -16.42
N GLN A 181 12.41 0.36 -15.14
CA GLN A 181 11.44 1.27 -14.53
C GLN A 181 12.16 2.46 -13.91
N PHE A 182 11.84 3.68 -14.35
CA PHE A 182 12.42 4.91 -13.81
C PHE A 182 11.44 5.66 -12.91
N TYR A 183 11.93 6.09 -11.76
CA TYR A 183 11.18 6.88 -10.78
C TYR A 183 11.76 8.29 -10.70
N LYS A 184 10.89 9.30 -10.54
CA LYS A 184 11.29 10.71 -10.43
C LYS A 184 11.25 11.16 -8.98
N SER A 185 12.34 11.76 -8.49
CA SER A 185 12.36 12.42 -7.19
C SER A 185 11.39 13.60 -7.17
N LYS A 186 10.70 13.79 -6.03
CA LYS A 186 9.80 14.94 -5.82
C LYS A 186 10.54 16.20 -5.33
N SER A 187 11.79 16.06 -4.89
CA SER A 187 12.65 17.12 -4.36
C SER A 187 13.22 17.97 -5.50
N LYS A 188 12.93 19.28 -5.52
CA LYS A 188 13.51 20.24 -6.49
C LYS A 188 14.98 20.57 -6.22
N ASN A 189 15.49 20.23 -5.02
CA ASN A 189 16.85 20.53 -4.57
C ASN A 189 17.67 19.25 -4.35
N ALA A 190 17.23 18.13 -4.93
CA ALA A 190 17.95 16.86 -4.80
C ALA A 190 19.38 17.06 -5.29
N GLN A 191 20.36 16.67 -4.47
CA GLN A 191 21.73 16.55 -4.92
C GLN A 191 21.76 15.36 -5.89
N GLU A 192 21.60 15.63 -7.19
CA GLU A 192 21.41 14.66 -8.29
C GLU A 192 22.55 13.64 -8.45
N ALA A 193 23.60 13.71 -7.63
CA ALA A 193 24.73 12.80 -7.64
C ALA A 193 24.55 11.53 -6.77
N HIS A 194 23.48 11.42 -5.98
CA HIS A 194 23.28 10.27 -5.09
C HIS A 194 22.30 9.25 -5.68
N GLU A 195 22.55 7.97 -5.41
CA GLU A 195 21.61 6.88 -5.70
C GLU A 195 20.60 6.68 -4.56
N ALA A 196 19.54 5.92 -4.85
CA ALA A 196 18.62 5.40 -3.85
C ALA A 196 19.32 4.47 -2.86
N ILE A 197 18.68 4.22 -1.71
CA ILE A 197 19.09 3.19 -0.76
C ILE A 197 18.70 1.82 -1.34
N ARG A 198 19.70 1.08 -1.77
CA ARG A 198 19.60 -0.24 -2.41
C ARG A 198 20.74 -1.14 -1.95
N PRO A 199 20.69 -2.47 -2.20
CA PRO A 199 21.86 -3.31 -2.08
C PRO A 199 23.01 -2.79 -2.96
N SER A 200 24.25 -2.88 -2.48
CA SER A 200 25.44 -2.62 -3.28
C SER A 200 25.53 -3.60 -4.46
N SER A 201 25.14 -4.86 -4.23
CA SER A 201 24.82 -5.85 -5.24
C SER A 201 23.56 -6.62 -4.84
N ALA A 202 22.61 -6.72 -5.77
CA ALA A 202 21.38 -7.51 -5.67
C ALA A 202 21.64 -9.02 -5.72
N LEU A 203 22.82 -9.46 -6.19
CA LEU A 203 23.22 -10.87 -6.19
C LEU A 203 23.36 -11.45 -4.78
N ARG A 204 23.66 -10.59 -3.79
CA ARG A 204 23.69 -10.95 -2.37
C ARG A 204 22.25 -11.06 -1.86
N THR A 205 21.57 -12.16 -2.16
CA THR A 205 20.21 -12.38 -1.67
C THR A 205 20.21 -12.40 -0.12
N PRO A 206 19.12 -11.98 0.54
CA PRO A 206 19.03 -12.02 2.00
C PRO A 206 19.36 -13.40 2.58
N ALA A 207 18.93 -14.47 1.90
CA ALA A 207 19.25 -15.85 2.28
C ALA A 207 20.76 -16.15 2.22
N SER A 208 21.45 -15.70 1.16
CA SER A 208 22.88 -15.97 0.97
C SER A 208 23.78 -15.33 2.03
N ILE A 209 23.38 -14.15 2.55
CA ILE A 209 24.18 -13.39 3.51
C ILE A 209 23.67 -13.48 4.96
N ALA A 210 22.57 -14.18 5.20
CA ALA A 210 21.90 -14.25 6.50
C ALA A 210 22.84 -14.63 7.66
N LYS A 211 23.75 -15.59 7.43
CA LYS A 211 24.69 -16.08 8.44
C LYS A 211 25.74 -15.07 8.88
N TYR A 212 25.95 -14.00 8.11
CA TYR A 212 26.92 -12.94 8.43
C TYR A 212 26.28 -11.73 9.12
N LEU A 213 24.95 -11.72 9.22
CA LEU A 213 24.18 -10.58 9.72
C LEU A 213 23.57 -10.87 11.08
N THR A 214 23.54 -9.85 11.93
CA THR A 214 22.66 -9.88 13.10
C THR A 214 21.19 -9.93 12.65
N PRO A 215 20.26 -10.42 13.51
CA PRO A 215 18.84 -10.49 13.16
C PRO A 215 18.24 -9.15 12.69
N ASP A 216 18.68 -8.05 13.29
CA ASP A 216 18.22 -6.70 12.94
C ASP A 216 18.79 -6.21 11.60
N GLN A 217 20.07 -6.48 11.33
CA GLN A 217 20.70 -6.17 10.05
C GLN A 217 20.05 -6.95 8.92
N LEU A 218 19.80 -8.25 9.12
CA LEU A 218 19.14 -9.10 8.13
C LEU A 218 17.73 -8.58 7.81
N LYS A 219 16.93 -8.24 8.83
CA LYS A 219 15.59 -7.67 8.63
C LYS A 219 15.61 -6.37 7.82
N LEU A 220 16.52 -5.45 8.14
CA LEU A 220 16.60 -4.18 7.42
C LEU A 220 17.14 -4.37 5.99
N TYR A 221 18.15 -5.21 5.83
CA TYR A 221 18.71 -5.55 4.52
C TYR A 221 17.67 -6.21 3.63
N GLU A 222 16.92 -7.19 4.15
CA GLU A 222 15.85 -7.86 3.42
C GLU A 222 14.76 -6.89 2.99
N LEU A 223 14.38 -5.93 3.86
CA LEU A 223 13.43 -4.88 3.52
C LEU A 223 13.94 -4.02 2.33
N ILE A 224 15.20 -3.60 2.38
CA ILE A 224 15.85 -2.81 1.31
C ILE A 224 15.94 -3.62 0.01
N TRP A 225 16.37 -4.87 0.09
CA TRP A 225 16.53 -5.78 -1.05
C TRP A 225 15.18 -6.01 -1.74
N LYS A 226 14.14 -6.40 -0.98
CA LYS A 226 12.81 -6.66 -1.54
C LYS A 226 12.20 -5.40 -2.19
N ARG A 227 12.33 -4.22 -1.57
CA ARG A 227 11.87 -2.95 -2.16
C ARG A 227 12.58 -2.65 -3.47
N THR A 228 13.90 -2.83 -3.51
CA THR A 228 14.71 -2.54 -4.70
C THR A 228 14.36 -3.48 -5.85
N VAL A 229 14.24 -4.79 -5.59
CA VAL A 229 13.85 -5.77 -6.61
C VAL A 229 12.42 -5.49 -7.10
N ALA A 230 11.47 -5.32 -6.18
CA ALA A 230 10.07 -5.10 -6.52
C ALA A 230 9.86 -3.85 -7.41
N CYS A 231 10.63 -2.77 -7.21
CA CYS A 231 10.51 -1.57 -8.03
C CYS A 231 10.90 -1.77 -9.51
N GLN A 232 11.64 -2.84 -9.82
CA GLN A 232 12.02 -3.21 -11.19
C GLN A 232 11.23 -4.41 -11.75
N MET A 233 10.22 -4.92 -11.03
CA MET A 233 9.34 -6.01 -11.52
C MET A 233 8.13 -5.49 -12.29
N ARG A 234 7.41 -6.39 -12.97
CA ARG A 234 6.14 -6.04 -13.63
C ARG A 234 5.10 -5.50 -12.63
N PRO A 235 4.29 -4.51 -13.03
CA PRO A 235 3.14 -4.06 -12.25
C PRO A 235 2.21 -5.23 -11.94
N ALA A 236 1.52 -5.16 -10.80
CA ALA A 236 0.43 -6.09 -10.52
C ALA A 236 -0.80 -5.69 -11.35
N LEU A 237 -1.47 -6.67 -11.96
CA LEU A 237 -2.74 -6.48 -12.64
C LEU A 237 -3.87 -6.88 -11.69
N LEU A 238 -4.72 -5.92 -11.35
CA LEU A 238 -5.86 -6.12 -10.47
C LEU A 238 -7.14 -6.00 -11.29
N ASN A 239 -8.09 -6.90 -11.08
CA ASN A 239 -9.44 -6.75 -11.60
C ASN A 239 -10.35 -6.25 -10.47
N THR A 240 -10.84 -5.04 -10.61
CA THR A 240 -11.81 -4.45 -9.69
C THR A 240 -13.20 -4.58 -10.28
N VAL A 241 -14.11 -5.16 -9.51
CA VAL A 241 -15.52 -5.31 -9.86
C VAL A 241 -16.35 -4.48 -8.89
N SER A 242 -17.23 -3.63 -9.41
CA SER A 242 -18.27 -2.96 -8.64
C SER A 242 -19.63 -3.39 -9.16
N VAL A 243 -20.55 -3.72 -8.26
CA VAL A 243 -21.90 -4.17 -8.60
C VAL A 243 -22.88 -3.25 -7.90
N ASP A 244 -23.78 -2.65 -8.68
CA ASP A 244 -24.94 -1.93 -8.17
C ASP A 244 -26.14 -2.87 -8.09
N LEU A 245 -26.77 -2.87 -6.92
CA LEU A 245 -27.84 -3.77 -6.52
C LEU A 245 -29.06 -2.93 -6.14
N GLU A 246 -30.14 -3.10 -6.89
CA GLU A 246 -31.40 -2.39 -6.69
C GLU A 246 -32.26 -3.11 -5.64
N ALA A 247 -32.66 -2.35 -4.61
CA ALA A 247 -33.55 -2.77 -3.53
C ALA A 247 -34.89 -2.02 -3.60
N GLY A 248 -35.48 -1.94 -4.79
CA GLY A 248 -36.65 -1.12 -5.08
C GLY A 248 -36.29 0.13 -5.89
N LYS A 249 -37.32 0.77 -6.47
CA LYS A 249 -37.11 1.88 -7.41
C LYS A 249 -36.37 3.04 -6.73
N GLY A 250 -35.17 3.32 -7.21
CA GLY A 250 -34.33 4.43 -6.76
C GLY A 250 -33.46 4.12 -5.54
N ASP A 251 -33.46 2.88 -5.05
CA ASP A 251 -32.65 2.46 -3.90
C ASP A 251 -31.52 1.54 -4.37
N LEU A 252 -30.25 1.98 -4.25
CA LEU A 252 -29.09 1.26 -4.76
C LEU A 252 -28.07 0.96 -3.64
N LEU A 253 -27.72 -0.31 -3.51
CA LEU A 253 -26.59 -0.78 -2.73
C LEU A 253 -25.42 -1.09 -3.67
N ARG A 254 -24.19 -0.89 -3.20
CA ARG A 254 -22.99 -1.17 -3.95
C ARG A 254 -22.12 -2.18 -3.22
N ALA A 255 -21.77 -3.25 -3.92
CA ALA A 255 -20.69 -4.14 -3.53
C ALA A 255 -19.46 -3.82 -4.39
N SER A 256 -18.25 -4.02 -3.84
CA SER A 256 -17.02 -3.91 -4.62
C SER A 256 -16.02 -4.96 -4.17
N GLY A 257 -15.36 -5.58 -5.14
CA GLY A 257 -14.33 -6.58 -4.94
C GLY A 257 -13.12 -6.26 -5.79
N THR A 258 -11.94 -6.69 -5.34
CA THR A 258 -10.73 -6.64 -6.16
C THR A 258 -10.05 -8.00 -6.08
N THR A 259 -9.66 -8.53 -7.24
CA THR A 259 -8.91 -9.76 -7.36
C THR A 259 -7.57 -9.49 -8.02
N VAL A 260 -6.55 -10.25 -7.63
CA VAL A 260 -5.24 -10.21 -8.28
C VAL A 260 -5.32 -11.11 -9.50
N VAL A 261 -5.20 -10.52 -10.69
CA VAL A 261 -5.11 -11.26 -11.96
C VAL A 261 -3.67 -11.71 -12.16
N GLU A 262 -2.74 -10.77 -12.04
CA GLU A 262 -1.30 -11.03 -12.06
C GLU A 262 -0.65 -10.36 -10.86
N PRO A 263 0.08 -11.09 -9.99
CA PRO A 263 0.65 -10.51 -8.78
C PRO A 263 1.77 -9.52 -9.07
N GLY A 264 2.51 -9.68 -10.18
CA GLY A 264 3.65 -8.83 -10.51
C GLY A 264 4.62 -8.70 -9.32
N PHE A 265 4.97 -7.46 -8.97
CA PHE A 265 5.84 -7.14 -7.83
C PHE A 265 5.28 -7.55 -6.45
N LEU A 266 3.95 -7.76 -6.30
CA LEU A 266 3.34 -8.13 -5.01
C LEU A 266 3.83 -9.49 -4.51
N ALA A 267 4.33 -10.35 -5.40
CA ALA A 267 4.96 -11.62 -5.03
C ALA A 267 6.22 -11.45 -4.15
N VAL A 268 6.83 -10.26 -4.16
CA VAL A 268 8.10 -9.97 -3.47
C VAL A 268 7.92 -8.92 -2.38
N TYR A 269 7.05 -7.94 -2.60
CA TYR A 269 6.89 -6.82 -1.70
C TYR A 269 5.46 -6.25 -1.71
N GLU A 270 4.86 -6.21 -0.52
CA GLU A 270 3.62 -5.47 -0.26
C GLU A 270 3.88 -4.39 0.78
N GLU A 271 3.35 -3.18 0.57
CA GLU A 271 3.40 -2.06 1.55
C GLU A 271 2.39 -2.22 2.69
#